data_AF-A0A359M4N3-F1
#
_entry.id   AF-A0A359M4N3-F1
#
_cell.length_a   1.000
_cell.length_b   1.000
_cell.length_c   1.000
_cell.angle_alpha   90.00
_cell.angle_beta   90.00
_cell.angle_gamma   90.00
#
_symmetry.space_group_name_H-M   'P 1'
#
loop_
_entity.id
_entity.type
_entity.pdbx_description
1 polymer ?
#
loop_
_entity_poly.entity_id
_entity_poly.type
_entity_poly.pdbx_seq_one_letter_code
_entity_poly.pdbx_strand_id
1 'polypeptide(L)'
;MSRLNKCLILAFAAVALHAGDKDKAPFKAAPASSYEFKLTVDGLTIGVQPFDNDELVKTAFGKVNPNQYSVLPVLVVMQNDSKKPLRLDGMKVELVLANRDRL
;
A
#
# COMPACT_ATOMS: atom_id res chain seq x y z
N MET A 1 -52.77 38.44 -24.36
CA MET A 1 -52.74 37.01 -24.71
C MET A 1 -51.92 36.29 -23.65
N SER A 2 -52.55 35.39 -22.90
CA SER A 2 -52.01 34.82 -21.65
C SER A 2 -52.02 33.29 -21.72
N ARG A 3 -50.86 32.70 -21.42
CA ARG A 3 -50.58 31.32 -20.98
C ARG A 3 -50.75 30.21 -22.03
N LEU A 4 -49.71 29.38 -22.21
CA LEU A 4 -49.50 28.15 -21.43
C LEU A 4 -48.58 27.16 -22.18
N ASN A 5 -47.44 26.86 -21.55
CA ASN A 5 -46.72 25.58 -21.53
C ASN A 5 -46.27 24.88 -22.81
N LYS A 6 -44.94 24.72 -22.95
CA LYS A 6 -44.22 23.43 -23.05
C LYS A 6 -42.71 23.67 -23.13
N CYS A 7 -42.05 23.86 -21.99
CA CYS A 7 -40.61 23.66 -21.89
C CYS A 7 -40.35 22.15 -21.87
N LEU A 8 -40.00 21.58 -23.02
CA LEU A 8 -39.47 20.22 -23.13
C LEU A 8 -38.00 20.26 -22.71
N ILE A 9 -37.74 20.14 -21.41
CA ILE A 9 -36.38 19.95 -20.88
C ILE A 9 -36.06 18.46 -21.02
N LEU A 10 -35.30 18.12 -22.05
CA LEU A 10 -34.72 16.78 -22.22
C LEU A 10 -33.31 16.79 -21.63
N ALA A 11 -33.19 16.56 -20.32
CA ALA A 11 -31.90 16.37 -19.68
C ALA A 11 -31.52 14.87 -19.71
N PHE A 12 -30.81 14.45 -20.76
CA PHE A 12 -30.09 13.19 -20.75
C PHE A 12 -28.78 13.38 -19.96
N ALA A 13 -28.84 13.20 -18.65
CA ALA A 13 -27.64 13.06 -17.84
C ALA A 13 -27.06 11.66 -18.07
N ALA A 14 -26.14 11.54 -19.02
CA ALA A 14 -25.24 10.38 -19.08
C ALA A 14 -24.28 10.48 -17.89
N VAL A 15 -24.67 9.88 -16.76
CA VAL A 15 -23.76 9.68 -15.64
C VAL A 15 -22.79 8.59 -16.08
N ALA A 16 -21.64 8.99 -16.62
CA ALA A 16 -20.50 8.10 -16.76
C ALA A 16 -20.08 7.69 -15.34
N LEU A 17 -20.57 6.53 -14.90
CA LEU A 17 -20.11 5.80 -13.73
C LEU A 17 -18.61 5.54 -13.91
N HIS A 18 -17.78 6.46 -13.44
CA HIS A 18 -16.42 6.16 -13.06
C HIS A 18 -16.52 5.27 -11.82
N ALA A 19 -16.70 3.97 -12.04
CA ALA A 19 -16.46 2.93 -11.06
C ALA A 19 -14.95 2.85 -10.79
N GLY A 20 -14.40 3.89 -10.16
CA GLY A 20 -13.08 3.86 -9.57
C GLY A 20 -13.13 2.99 -8.32
N ASP A 21 -12.79 1.71 -8.50
CA ASP A 21 -12.13 0.77 -7.57
C ASP A 21 -12.22 1.08 -6.04
N LYS A 22 -13.43 1.27 -5.50
CA LYS A 22 -13.65 1.51 -4.04
C LYS A 22 -13.83 0.22 -3.23
N ASP A 23 -13.91 -0.93 -3.89
CA ASP A 23 -14.27 -2.20 -3.25
C ASP A 23 -13.08 -3.10 -2.90
N LYS A 24 -11.84 -2.65 -3.14
CA LYS A 24 -10.66 -3.37 -2.65
C LYS A 24 -10.32 -2.89 -1.25
N ALA A 25 -10.41 -3.82 -0.29
CA ALA A 25 -9.93 -3.57 1.05
C ALA A 25 -8.49 -3.04 1.00
N PRO A 26 -8.18 -1.94 1.72
CA PRO A 26 -6.83 -1.40 1.75
C PRO A 26 -5.86 -2.46 2.27
N PHE A 27 -4.64 -2.48 1.72
CA PHE A 27 -3.59 -3.39 2.17
C PHE A 27 -3.42 -3.29 3.69
N LYS A 28 -3.43 -4.44 4.36
CA LYS A 28 -3.18 -4.56 5.80
C LYS A 28 -1.96 -5.44 6.03
N ALA A 29 -0.93 -4.86 6.62
CA ALA A 29 0.23 -5.61 7.06
C ALA A 29 -0.16 -6.59 8.17
N ALA A 30 0.38 -7.81 8.11
CA ALA A 30 0.33 -8.76 9.21
C ALA A 30 1.27 -8.32 10.36
N PRO A 31 1.12 -8.88 11.58
CA PRO A 31 2.01 -8.57 12.71
C PRO A 31 3.49 -8.81 12.38
N ALA A 32 4.40 -8.01 12.93
CA ALA A 32 5.83 -8.07 12.59
C ALA A 32 6.45 -9.46 12.88
N SER A 33 5.93 -10.18 13.87
CA SER A 33 6.36 -11.53 14.23
C SER A 33 5.97 -12.62 13.24
N SER A 34 4.99 -12.35 12.37
CA SER A 34 4.47 -13.33 11.39
C SER A 34 5.33 -13.46 10.14
N TYR A 35 6.21 -12.49 9.86
CA TYR A 35 7.09 -12.54 8.70
C TYR A 35 8.25 -13.52 8.91
N GLU A 36 8.73 -14.10 7.82
CA GLU A 36 9.88 -15.01 7.81
C GLU A 36 11.16 -14.26 8.21
N PHE A 37 11.46 -13.16 7.51
CA PHE A 37 12.59 -12.30 7.83
C PHE A 37 12.19 -11.33 8.94
N LYS A 38 12.68 -11.57 10.15
CA LYS A 38 12.41 -10.72 11.30
C LYS A 38 13.57 -10.65 12.28
N LEU A 39 13.62 -9.55 13.01
CA LEU A 39 14.56 -9.31 14.11
C LEU A 39 13.82 -8.68 15.28
N THR A 40 14.05 -9.18 16.49
CA THR A 40 13.53 -8.58 17.72
C THR A 40 14.69 -8.10 18.59
N VAL A 41 14.65 -6.82 18.99
CA VAL A 41 15.64 -6.18 19.88
C VAL A 41 14.90 -5.31 20.89
N ASP A 42 15.13 -5.55 22.19
CA ASP A 42 14.56 -4.78 23.31
C ASP A 42 13.04 -4.48 23.20
N GLY A 43 12.25 -5.48 22.77
CA GLY A 43 10.81 -5.36 22.61
C GLY A 43 10.35 -4.66 21.32
N LEU A 44 11.26 -4.23 20.45
CA LEU A 44 10.97 -3.84 19.07
C LEU A 44 11.14 -5.06 18.16
N THR A 45 10.07 -5.46 17.46
CA THR A 45 10.12 -6.48 16.41
C THR A 45 10.03 -5.81 15.04
N ILE A 46 10.98 -6.10 14.17
CA ILE A 46 11.03 -5.61 12.79
C ILE A 46 10.86 -6.83 11.88
N GLY A 47 9.76 -6.87 11.14
CA GLY A 47 9.49 -7.86 10.09
C GLY A 47 9.67 -7.23 8.71
N VAL A 48 10.22 -7.99 7.77
CA VAL A 48 10.48 -7.53 6.40
C VAL A 48 9.94 -8.55 5.40
N GLN A 49 9.29 -8.07 4.34
CA GLN A 49 8.81 -8.90 3.24
C GLN A 49 9.10 -8.20 1.90
N PRO A 50 9.96 -8.76 1.04
CA PRO A 50 10.03 -8.33 -0.35
C PRO A 50 8.77 -8.77 -1.10
N PHE A 51 8.26 -7.92 -1.98
CA PHE A 51 7.19 -8.24 -2.92
C PHE A 51 7.80 -8.72 -4.24
N ASP A 52 8.49 -9.85 -4.21
CA ASP A 52 9.27 -10.40 -5.32
C ASP A 52 8.48 -11.37 -6.22
N ASN A 53 7.27 -11.74 -5.82
CA ASN A 53 6.37 -12.61 -6.59
C ASN A 53 5.01 -11.94 -6.87
N ASP A 54 4.38 -12.39 -7.95
CA ASP A 54 3.17 -11.78 -8.49
C ASP A 54 1.96 -11.89 -7.54
N GLU A 55 1.89 -12.94 -6.71
CA GLU A 55 0.78 -13.13 -5.76
C GLU A 55 0.83 -12.10 -4.64
N LEU A 56 2.01 -11.90 -4.05
CA LEU A 56 2.23 -10.88 -3.02
C LEU A 56 2.02 -9.48 -3.60
N VAL A 57 2.55 -9.21 -4.79
CA VAL A 57 2.39 -7.93 -5.47
C VAL A 57 0.91 -7.64 -5.76
N LYS A 58 0.17 -8.61 -6.30
CA LYS A 58 -1.26 -8.44 -6.61
C LYS A 58 -2.09 -8.20 -5.36
N THR A 59 -1.74 -8.84 -4.25
CA THR A 59 -2.38 -8.63 -2.95
C THR A 59 -2.19 -7.20 -2.44
N ALA A 60 -0.98 -6.63 -2.59
CA ALA A 60 -0.66 -5.31 -2.06
C ALA A 60 -0.97 -4.14 -3.02
N PHE A 61 -0.76 -4.33 -4.33
CA PHE A 61 -0.82 -3.28 -5.36
C PHE A 61 -1.93 -3.51 -6.39
N GLY A 62 -2.69 -4.60 -6.29
CA GLY A 62 -3.83 -4.88 -7.15
C GLY A 62 -3.42 -5.23 -8.58
N LYS A 63 -3.82 -4.38 -9.53
CA LYS A 63 -3.54 -4.61 -10.97
C LYS A 63 -2.17 -4.10 -11.41
N VAL A 64 -1.56 -3.22 -10.62
CA VAL A 64 -0.24 -2.66 -10.93
C VAL A 64 0.82 -3.59 -10.36
N ASN A 65 1.76 -4.01 -11.20
CA ASN A 65 2.93 -4.77 -10.77
C ASN A 65 4.18 -3.89 -10.86
N PRO A 66 4.69 -3.34 -9.74
CA PRO A 66 5.88 -2.48 -9.73
C PRO A 66 7.14 -3.17 -10.28
N ASN A 67 7.24 -4.49 -10.16
CA ASN A 67 8.41 -5.26 -10.61
C ASN A 67 8.60 -5.15 -12.13
N GLN A 68 7.53 -4.93 -12.89
CA GLN A 68 7.60 -4.69 -14.35
C GLN A 68 8.32 -3.39 -14.72
N TYR A 69 8.45 -2.47 -13.77
CA TYR A 69 9.14 -1.19 -13.93
C TYR A 69 10.52 -1.19 -13.26
N SER A 70 11.08 -2.37 -12.98
CA SER A 70 12.36 -2.52 -12.25
C SER A 70 12.36 -1.91 -10.85
N VAL A 71 11.17 -1.78 -10.23
CA VAL A 71 11.00 -1.34 -8.85
C VAL A 71 10.64 -2.56 -8.01
N LEU A 72 11.45 -2.88 -7.01
CA LEU A 72 11.16 -3.93 -6.02
C LEU A 72 10.57 -3.28 -4.76
N PRO A 73 9.26 -3.44 -4.49
CA PRO A 73 8.68 -2.97 -3.25
C PRO A 73 9.10 -3.87 -2.09
N VAL A 74 9.44 -3.26 -0.95
CA VAL A 74 9.77 -3.98 0.28
C VAL A 74 8.89 -3.46 1.41
N LEU A 75 8.15 -4.36 2.05
CA LEU A 75 7.40 -4.06 3.26
C LEU A 75 8.32 -4.13 4.47
N VAL A 76 8.29 -3.09 5.30
CA VAL A 76 8.92 -3.08 6.62
C VAL A 76 7.84 -2.83 7.67
N VAL A 77 7.67 -3.76 8.59
CA VAL A 77 6.73 -3.66 9.70
C VAL A 77 7.50 -3.59 11.00
N MET A 78 7.34 -2.48 11.72
CA MET A 78 7.95 -2.27 13.03
C MET A 78 6.86 -2.30 14.09
N GLN A 79 6.96 -3.24 15.02
CA GLN A 79 6.03 -3.40 16.13
C GLN A 79 6.79 -3.20 17.44
N ASN A 80 6.43 -2.15 18.18
CA ASN A 80 6.99 -1.85 19.49
C ASN A 80 6.07 -2.40 20.58
N ASP A 81 6.44 -3.55 21.14
CA ASP A 81 5.75 -4.19 22.28
C ASP A 81 6.41 -3.81 23.62
N SER A 82 7.41 -2.92 23.60
CA SER A 82 8.05 -2.42 24.82
C SER A 82 7.14 -1.44 25.58
N LYS A 83 7.48 -1.18 26.85
CA LYS A 83 6.77 -0.20 27.69
C LYS A 83 7.23 1.25 27.43
N LYS A 84 8.10 1.48 26.45
CA LYS A 84 8.72 2.78 26.20
C LYS A 84 8.41 3.25 24.78
N PRO A 85 8.10 4.53 24.58
CA PRO A 85 8.06 5.10 23.23
C PRO A 85 9.47 5.09 22.63
N LEU A 86 9.54 4.77 21.33
CA LEU A 86 10.79 4.79 20.57
C LEU A 86 10.79 6.00 19.64
N ARG A 87 11.92 6.69 19.58
CA ARG A 87 12.15 7.81 18.68
C ARG A 87 12.94 7.32 17.47
N LEU A 88 12.41 7.55 16.26
CA LEU A 88 12.99 7.02 15.01
C LEU A 88 13.64 8.10 14.14
N ASP A 89 13.87 9.30 14.68
CA ASP A 89 14.40 10.45 13.92
C ASP A 89 15.78 10.19 13.29
N GLY A 90 16.57 9.26 13.85
CA GLY A 90 17.87 8.83 13.33
C GLY A 90 17.83 7.54 12.52
N MET A 91 16.64 7.02 12.21
CA MET A 91 16.50 5.76 11.49
C MET A 91 17.07 5.89 10.07
N LYS A 92 17.88 4.89 9.69
CA LYS A 92 18.37 4.72 8.32
C LYS A 92 17.92 3.37 7.80
N VAL A 93 17.47 3.36 6.56
CA VAL A 93 17.12 2.16 5.82
C VAL A 93 18.03 2.13 4.61
N GLU A 94 18.81 1.06 4.46
CA GLU A 94 19.75 0.86 3.36
C GLU A 94 19.42 -0.46 2.69
N LEU A 95 19.39 -0.49 1.36
CA LEU A 95 19.29 -1.75 0.62
C LEU A 95 20.72 -2.26 0.37
N VAL A 96 21.07 -3.37 1.00
CA VAL A 96 22.38 -4.01 0.83
C VAL A 96 22.26 -5.11 -0.22
N LEU A 97 22.98 -4.94 -1.33
CA LEU A 97 23.00 -5.92 -2.44
C LEU A 97 23.96 -7.09 -2.13
N ALA A 98 23.88 -8.16 -2.93
CA ALA A 98 24.73 -9.34 -2.77
C ALA A 98 26.24 -9.02 -2.86
N ASN A 99 26.61 -8.00 -3.63
CA ASN A 99 27.97 -7.48 -3.74
C ASN A 99 28.40 -6.56 -2.57
N ARG A 100 27.52 -6.38 -1.57
CA ARG A 100 27.67 -5.49 -0.40
C ARG A 100 27.66 -4.00 -0.71
N ASP A 101 27.26 -3.63 -1.92
CA ASP A 101 26.94 -2.23 -2.22
C ASP A 101 25.69 -1.83 -1.46
N ARG A 102 25.65 -0.55 -1.07
CA ARG A 102 24.55 0.07 -0.32
C ARG A 102 23.89 1.09 -1.23
N LEU A 103 22.60 0.90 -1.47
CA LEU A 103 21.75 1.85 -2.20
C LEU A 103 20.95 2.72 -1.22
#